data_AF-B9DZA1-F1
#
_entry.id   AF-B9DZA1-F1
#
_cell.length_a   1.000
_cell.length_b   1.000
_cell.length_c   1.000
_cell.angle_alpha   90.00
_cell.angle_beta   90.00
_cell.angle_gamma   90.00
#
_symmetry.space_group_name_H-M   'P 1'
#
loop_
_entity.id
_entity.type
_entity.pdbx_description
1 polymer ?
#
loop_
_entity_poly.entity_id
_entity_poly.type
_entity_poly.pdbx_seq_one_letter_code
_entity_poly.pdbx_strand_id
1 'polypeptide(L)'
;MYRTSATGYKSKITIYECDDCSSCKFKPKCTKAAGNRRMQVSKTFVKKRQISLENITSSKGILLRVNRSIQVEGAFGVLKNDYQFNRFLTHGKSSVKTEFILLCFAYNINKLHSKIQNERCRMHLHKIKSA
;
A
#
# COMPACT_ATOMS: atom_id res chain seq x y z
N MET A 1 12.70 -26.75 -1.78
CA MET A 1 13.63 -25.90 -1.00
C MET A 1 12.84 -24.83 -0.26
N TYR A 2 13.29 -24.39 0.91
CA TYR A 2 12.65 -23.32 1.68
C TYR A 2 13.60 -22.13 1.80
N ARG A 3 13.06 -20.91 1.76
CA ARG A 3 13.79 -19.67 2.03
C ARG A 3 13.13 -18.95 3.19
N THR A 4 13.94 -18.51 4.14
CA THR A 4 13.50 -17.70 5.29
C THR A 4 13.79 -16.23 5.00
N SER A 5 12.83 -15.34 5.23
CA SER A 5 13.05 -13.89 5.18
C SER A 5 13.79 -13.38 6.43
N ALA A 6 14.25 -12.12 6.41
CA ALA A 6 14.81 -11.47 7.60
C ALA A 6 13.82 -11.42 8.78
N THR A 7 12.51 -11.40 8.50
CA THR A 7 11.44 -11.44 9.49
C THR A 7 11.07 -12.86 9.95
N GLY A 8 11.80 -13.89 9.53
CA GLY A 8 11.55 -15.29 9.91
C GLY A 8 10.50 -16.03 9.08
N TYR A 9 9.91 -15.40 8.06
CA TYR A 9 8.89 -16.04 7.22
C TYR A 9 9.51 -17.10 6.31
N LYS A 10 9.04 -18.36 6.42
CA LYS A 10 9.48 -19.48 5.58
C LYS A 10 8.60 -19.61 4.34
N SER A 11 9.23 -19.56 3.16
CA SER A 11 8.58 -19.67 1.86
C SER A 11 9.09 -20.87 1.07
N LYS A 12 8.18 -21.64 0.47
CA LYS A 12 8.53 -22.74 -0.46
C LYS A 12 8.92 -22.16 -1.81
N ILE A 13 10.10 -22.54 -2.31
CA ILE A 13 10.67 -22.06 -3.57
C ILE A 13 11.00 -23.25 -4.47
N THR A 14 10.70 -23.10 -5.76
CA THR A 14 11.17 -23.95 -6.85
C THR A 14 12.35 -23.25 -7.52
N ILE A 15 13.45 -23.99 -7.69
CA ILE A 15 14.64 -23.52 -8.40
C ILE A 15 14.66 -24.19 -9.77
N TYR A 16 14.77 -23.38 -10.81
CA TYR A 16 15.03 -23.83 -12.17
C TYR A 16 16.46 -23.46 -12.52
N GLU A 17 17.18 -24.38 -13.12
CA GLU A 17 18.58 -24.22 -13.51
C GLU A 17 18.74 -24.67 -14.95
N CYS A 18 19.55 -23.96 -15.73
CA CYS A 18 19.94 -24.44 -17.06
C CYS A 18 20.88 -25.64 -16.92
N ASP A 19 20.80 -26.58 -17.85
CA ASP A 19 21.58 -27.82 -17.80
C ASP A 19 23.10 -27.55 -17.88
N ASP A 20 23.53 -26.72 -18.82
CA ASP A 20 24.91 -26.25 -18.92
C ASP A 20 24.99 -24.84 -19.52
N CYS A 21 25.79 -23.98 -18.89
CA CYS A 21 26.11 -22.63 -19.37
C CYS A 21 27.62 -22.44 -19.63
N SER A 22 28.45 -23.48 -19.51
CA SER A 22 29.91 -23.38 -19.53
C SER A 22 30.44 -22.85 -20.87
N SER A 23 29.85 -23.26 -21.99
CA SER A 23 30.20 -22.84 -23.35
C SER A 23 29.17 -21.89 -23.99
N CYS A 24 28.23 -21.35 -23.21
CA CYS A 24 27.13 -20.55 -23.73
C CYS A 24 27.60 -19.14 -24.12
N LYS A 25 27.66 -18.86 -25.44
CA LYS A 25 28.04 -17.55 -26.00
C LYS A 25 27.16 -16.38 -25.53
N PHE A 26 25.92 -16.68 -25.12
CA PHE A 26 24.98 -15.67 -24.62
C PHE A 26 25.04 -15.45 -23.10
N LYS A 27 25.82 -16.26 -22.35
CA LYS A 27 25.93 -16.15 -20.89
C LYS A 27 26.24 -14.72 -20.42
N PRO A 28 27.19 -13.97 -21.03
CA PRO A 28 27.48 -12.59 -20.62
C PRO A 28 26.28 -11.64 -20.72
N LYS A 29 25.35 -11.88 -21.66
CA LYS A 29 24.12 -11.08 -21.82
C LYS A 29 22.93 -11.64 -21.02
N CYS A 30 22.99 -12.90 -20.58
CA CYS A 30 21.86 -13.62 -19.98
C CYS A 30 21.89 -13.65 -18.44
N THR A 31 23.06 -13.82 -17.83
CA THR A 31 23.21 -13.88 -16.36
C THR A 31 24.62 -13.47 -15.89
N LYS A 32 24.72 -12.93 -14.68
CA LYS A 32 25.99 -12.64 -13.99
C LYS A 32 26.46 -13.77 -13.07
N ALA A 33 25.72 -14.88 -13.01
CA ALA A 33 26.07 -16.02 -12.16
C ALA A 33 27.36 -16.70 -12.67
N ALA A 34 28.23 -17.09 -11.73
CA ALA A 34 29.47 -17.80 -12.05
C ALA A 34 29.19 -19.15 -12.73
N GLY A 35 28.21 -19.91 -12.23
CA GLY A 35 27.77 -21.20 -12.79
C GLY A 35 26.62 -21.07 -13.80
N ASN A 36 25.73 -22.04 -13.78
CA ASN A 36 24.54 -22.03 -14.63
C ASN A 36 23.55 -20.93 -14.21
N ARG A 37 22.75 -20.49 -15.17
CA ARG A 37 21.67 -19.56 -14.88
C ARG A 37 20.63 -20.27 -14.02
N ARG A 38 20.32 -19.67 -12.87
CA ARG A 38 19.29 -20.14 -11.95
C ARG A 38 18.18 -19.12 -11.79
N MET A 39 16.95 -19.58 -11.74
CA MET A 39 15.77 -18.78 -11.43
C MET A 39 15.02 -19.38 -10.26
N GLN A 40 14.61 -18.53 -9.33
CA GLN A 40 13.88 -18.94 -8.14
C GLN A 40 12.46 -18.41 -8.22
N VAL A 41 11.48 -19.30 -8.11
CA VAL A 41 10.06 -18.92 -8.16
C VAL A 41 9.34 -19.48 -6.95
N SER A 42 8.66 -18.61 -6.21
CA SER A 42 7.67 -19.03 -5.22
C SER A 42 6.30 -19.08 -5.88
N LYS A 43 5.80 -20.29 -6.16
CA LYS A 43 4.49 -20.50 -6.78
C LYS A 43 3.36 -19.88 -5.95
N THR A 44 3.46 -19.95 -4.62
CA THR A 44 2.51 -19.32 -3.69
C THR A 44 2.51 -17.80 -3.83
N PHE A 45 3.69 -17.19 -3.95
CA PHE A 45 3.79 -15.74 -4.14
C PHE A 45 3.14 -15.31 -5.47
N VAL A 46 3.44 -16.02 -6.58
CA VAL A 46 2.85 -15.73 -7.89
C VAL A 46 1.32 -15.81 -7.83
N LYS A 47 0.76 -16.88 -7.23
CA LYS A 47 -0.69 -17.03 -7.04
C LYS A 47 -1.29 -15.89 -6.22
N LYS A 48 -0.67 -15.53 -5.09
CA LYS A 48 -1.14 -14.43 -4.24
C LYS A 48 -1.04 -13.07 -4.93
N ARG A 49 0.00 -12.85 -5.72
CA ARG A 49 0.17 -11.62 -6.52
C ARG A 49 -0.95 -11.49 -7.54
N GLN A 50 -1.32 -12.59 -8.21
CA GLN A 50 -2.42 -12.60 -9.17
C GLN A 50 -3.75 -12.26 -8.50
N ILE A 51 -4.08 -12.93 -7.38
CA ILE A 51 -5.28 -12.62 -6.59
C ILE A 51 -5.28 -11.15 -6.13
N SER A 52 -4.13 -10.66 -5.67
CA SER A 52 -4.00 -9.26 -5.28
C SER A 52 -4.27 -8.32 -6.45
N LEU A 53 -3.78 -8.64 -7.65
CA LEU A 53 -4.01 -7.84 -8.85
C LEU A 53 -5.51 -7.81 -9.19
N GLU A 54 -6.16 -8.97 -9.26
CA GLU A 54 -7.60 -9.10 -9.51
C GLU A 54 -8.43 -8.31 -8.48
N ASN A 55 -8.08 -8.42 -7.20
CA ASN A 55 -8.77 -7.69 -6.14
C ASN A 55 -8.69 -6.18 -6.36
N ILE A 56 -7.52 -5.64 -6.72
CA ILE A 56 -7.32 -4.20 -6.84
C ILE A 56 -7.81 -3.65 -8.18
N THR A 57 -7.86 -4.46 -9.25
CA THR A 57 -8.37 -4.06 -10.58
C THR A 57 -9.87 -4.28 -10.74
N SER A 58 -10.51 -5.06 -9.87
CA SER A 58 -11.96 -5.17 -9.83
C SER A 58 -12.63 -3.81 -9.63
N SER A 59 -13.87 -3.65 -10.10
CA SER A 59 -14.65 -2.42 -9.90
C SER A 59 -14.74 -2.03 -8.41
N LYS A 60 -14.98 -3.01 -7.53
CA LYS A 60 -14.96 -2.84 -6.07
C LYS A 60 -13.58 -2.43 -5.57
N GLY A 61 -12.51 -3.04 -6.06
CA GLY A 61 -11.14 -2.70 -5.71
C GLY A 61 -10.75 -1.27 -6.08
N ILE A 62 -11.11 -0.85 -7.29
CA ILE A 62 -10.92 0.52 -7.76
C ILE A 62 -11.70 1.50 -6.87
N LEU A 63 -12.98 1.21 -6.58
CA LEU A 63 -13.81 2.00 -5.67
C LEU A 63 -13.16 2.20 -4.31
N LEU A 64 -12.70 1.13 -3.68
CA LEU A 64 -12.07 1.20 -2.36
C LEU A 64 -10.73 1.93 -2.40
N ARG A 65 -9.91 1.72 -3.44
CA ARG A 65 -8.60 2.36 -3.58
C ARG A 65 -8.72 3.87 -3.77
N VAL A 66 -9.61 4.30 -4.66
CA VAL A 66 -9.89 5.72 -4.92
C VAL A 66 -10.46 6.37 -3.66
N ASN A 67 -11.40 5.72 -2.98
CA ASN A 67 -11.95 6.23 -1.72
C ASN A 67 -10.91 6.35 -0.61
N ARG A 68 -9.96 5.41 -0.52
CA ARG A 68 -8.87 5.51 0.45
C ARG A 68 -8.00 6.74 0.17
N SER A 69 -7.67 7.03 -1.09
CA SER A 69 -6.96 8.27 -1.45
C SER A 69 -7.78 9.50 -1.06
N ILE A 70 -9.05 9.60 -1.50
CA ILE A 70 -9.94 10.73 -1.17
C ILE A 70 -10.05 10.95 0.34
N GLN A 71 -10.24 9.89 1.12
CA GLN A 71 -10.48 9.99 2.56
C GLN A 71 -9.20 10.32 3.34
N VAL A 72 -8.08 9.69 3.00
CA VAL A 72 -6.80 9.85 3.73
C VAL A 72 -6.11 11.14 3.28
N GLU A 73 -5.87 11.30 1.99
CA GLU A 73 -5.17 12.47 1.46
C GLU A 73 -6.02 13.72 1.64
N GLY A 74 -7.35 13.62 1.46
CA GLY A 74 -8.26 14.72 1.75
C GLY A 74 -8.26 15.14 3.21
N ALA A 75 -8.11 14.20 4.16
CA ALA A 75 -7.99 14.57 5.58
C ALA A 75 -6.69 15.34 5.85
N PHE A 76 -5.56 14.86 5.36
CA PHE A 76 -4.28 15.54 5.55
C PHE A 76 -4.20 16.87 4.80
N GLY A 77 -4.82 16.98 3.62
CA GLY A 77 -4.93 18.24 2.88
C GLY A 77 -5.66 19.31 3.67
N VAL A 78 -6.82 18.96 4.24
CA VAL A 78 -7.60 19.88 5.11
C VAL A 78 -6.79 20.27 6.35
N LEU A 79 -6.20 19.30 7.05
CA LEU A 79 -5.43 19.59 8.26
C LEU A 79 -4.24 20.52 7.99
N LYS A 80 -3.51 20.30 6.90
CA LYS A 80 -2.30 21.09 6.59
C LYS A 80 -2.61 22.43 5.95
N ASN A 81 -3.46 22.48 4.94
CA ASN A 81 -3.72 23.69 4.16
C ASN A 81 -4.88 24.50 4.74
N ASP A 82 -6.05 23.88 4.92
CA ASP A 82 -7.25 24.61 5.33
C ASP A 82 -7.16 25.03 6.81
N TYR A 83 -6.63 24.15 7.67
CA TYR A 83 -6.42 24.46 9.09
C TYR A 83 -5.04 25.08 9.36
N GLN A 84 -4.18 25.17 8.34
CA GLN A 84 -2.82 25.72 8.46
C GLN A 84 -1.96 25.03 9.54
N PHE A 85 -2.25 23.77 9.85
CA PHE A 85 -1.53 23.02 10.88
C PHE A 85 -0.18 22.53 10.34
N ASN A 86 0.82 23.43 10.41
CA ASN A 86 2.17 23.18 9.89
C ASN A 86 3.14 22.68 10.97
N ARG A 87 2.84 22.90 12.25
CA ARG A 87 3.68 22.50 13.38
C ARG A 87 2.86 22.25 14.64
N PHE A 88 3.34 21.35 15.49
CA PHE A 88 2.82 21.19 16.84
C PHE A 88 3.24 22.37 17.71
N LEU A 89 2.33 22.80 18.58
CA LEU A 89 2.57 23.86 19.56
C LEU A 89 3.17 23.31 20.86
N THR A 90 2.96 22.02 21.14
CA THR A 90 3.44 21.35 22.34
C THR A 90 4.72 20.54 22.09
N HIS A 91 5.46 20.29 23.18
CA HIS A 91 6.67 19.47 23.17
C HIS A 91 6.49 18.21 24.03
N GLY A 92 7.26 17.16 23.69
CA GLY A 92 7.19 15.87 24.36
C GLY A 92 6.09 14.96 23.82
N LYS A 93 6.35 13.65 23.80
CA LYS A 93 5.48 12.65 23.15
C LYS A 93 4.05 12.66 23.69
N SER A 94 3.87 12.87 24.99
CA SER A 94 2.54 12.88 25.62
C SER A 94 1.71 14.07 25.15
N SER A 95 2.26 15.28 25.25
CA SER A 95 1.56 16.52 24.88
C SER A 95 1.26 16.58 23.38
N VAL A 96 2.22 16.20 22.53
CA VAL A 96 2.04 16.11 21.08
C VAL A 96 0.92 15.14 20.72
N LYS A 97 0.84 14.00 21.42
CA LYS A 97 -0.25 13.03 21.21
C LYS A 97 -1.61 13.63 21.58
N THR A 98 -1.71 14.35 22.70
CA THR A 98 -2.95 15.03 23.12
C THR A 98 -3.37 16.08 22.10
N GLU A 99 -2.44 16.93 21.67
CA GLU A 99 -2.68 17.95 20.63
C GLU A 99 -3.19 17.31 19.33
N PHE A 100 -2.54 16.23 18.89
CA PHE A 100 -2.95 15.50 17.68
C PHE A 100 -4.36 14.89 17.83
N ILE A 101 -4.69 14.32 18.98
CA ILE A 101 -6.03 13.76 19.24
C ILE A 101 -7.10 14.86 19.17
N LEU A 102 -6.85 16.01 19.79
CA LEU A 102 -7.76 17.15 19.74
C LEU A 102 -7.98 17.65 18.30
N LEU A 103 -6.90 17.76 17.53
CA LEU A 103 -6.96 18.12 16.11
C LEU A 103 -7.81 17.12 15.30
N CYS A 104 -7.58 15.82 15.49
CA CYS A 104 -8.36 14.78 14.84
C CYS A 104 -9.84 14.81 15.26
N PHE A 105 -10.12 15.08 16.53
CA PHE A 105 -11.48 15.17 17.06
C PHE A 105 -12.24 16.34 16.43
N ALA A 106 -11.62 17.53 16.40
CA ALA A 106 -12.17 18.72 15.75
C ALA A 106 -12.44 18.48 14.26
N TYR A 107 -11.49 17.88 13.53
CA TYR A 107 -11.67 17.49 12.13
C TYR A 107 -12.86 16.53 11.94
N ASN A 108 -12.98 15.51 12.78
CA ASN A 108 -14.06 14.53 12.69
C ASN A 108 -15.43 15.14 12.98
N ILE A 109 -15.55 16.06 13.95
CA ILE A 109 -16.78 16.80 14.22
C ILE A 109 -17.18 17.63 13.00
N ASN A 110 -16.26 18.43 12.45
CA ASN A 110 -16.54 19.25 11.27
C ASN A 110 -16.95 18.40 10.06
N LYS A 111 -16.30 17.24 9.88
CA LYS A 111 -16.64 16.29 8.83
C LYS A 111 -18.02 15.66 9.05
N LEU A 112 -18.39 15.33 10.28
CA LEU A 112 -19.73 14.84 10.62
C LEU A 112 -20.79 15.91 10.38
N HIS A 113 -20.55 17.13 10.85
CA HIS A 113 -21.44 18.28 10.63
C HIS A 113 -21.67 18.51 9.13
N SER A 114 -20.61 18.56 8.33
CA SER A 114 -20.70 18.67 6.87
C SER A 114 -21.50 17.52 6.25
N LYS A 115 -21.32 16.28 6.71
CA LYS A 115 -22.13 15.14 6.24
C LYS A 115 -23.61 15.29 6.57
N ILE A 116 -23.95 15.81 7.75
CA ILE A 116 -25.34 16.06 8.15
C ILE A 116 -25.95 17.12 7.24
N GLN A 117 -25.28 18.26 7.06
CA GLN A 117 -25.77 19.37 6.21
C GLN A 117 -25.98 18.97 4.74
N ASN A 118 -25.19 18.02 4.25
CA ASN A 118 -25.30 17.52 2.87
C ASN A 118 -26.12 16.22 2.75
N GLU A 119 -26.86 15.81 3.79
CA GLU A 119 -27.67 14.58 3.82
C GLU A 119 -26.90 13.31 3.43
N ARG A 120 -25.60 13.28 3.75
CA ARG A 120 -24.65 12.19 3.42
C ARG A 120 -24.33 11.30 4.62
N CYS A 121 -25.13 11.36 5.67
CA CYS A 121 -25.02 10.45 6.81
C CYS A 121 -25.13 8.99 6.34
N ARG A 122 -24.33 8.09 6.92
CA ARG A 122 -24.21 6.66 6.52
C ARG A 122 -23.62 6.39 5.12
N MET A 123 -23.30 7.43 4.34
CA MET A 123 -22.50 7.26 3.12
C MET A 123 -21.01 7.22 3.46
N HIS A 124 -20.44 6.02 3.40
CA HIS A 124 -19.02 5.80 3.65
C HIS A 124 -18.15 6.04 2.43
N LEU A 125 -18.64 5.66 1.24
CA LEU A 125 -17.90 5.75 -0.01
C LEU A 125 -18.43 6.90 -0.87
N HIS A 126 -17.50 7.66 -1.43
CA HIS A 126 -17.71 8.57 -2.54
C HIS A 126 -17.90 7.75 -3.81
N LYS A 127 -18.91 8.11 -4.61
CA LYS A 127 -19.10 7.56 -5.95
C LYS A 127 -17.92 7.98 -6.82
N ILE A 128 -17.37 7.05 -7.59
CA ILE A 128 -16.37 7.40 -8.60
C ILE A 128 -17.11 8.10 -9.75
N LYS A 129 -16.58 9.23 -10.21
CA LYS A 129 -17.06 9.85 -11.44
C LYS A 129 -16.62 8.97 -12.60
N SER A 130 -17.58 8.48 -13.39
CA SER A 130 -17.29 7.93 -14.72
C SER A 130 -16.68 9.04 -15.57
N ALA A 131 -15.60 8.72 -16.29
CA ALA A 131 -15.05 9.57 -17.33
C ALA A 131 -16.06 9.71 -18.48
#